data_AF-A0A1J3D4F3-F1
#
_entry.id   AF-A0A1J3D4F3-F1
#
_cell.length_a   1.000
_cell.length_b   1.000
_cell.length_c   1.000
_cell.angle_alpha   90.00
_cell.angle_beta   90.00
_cell.angle_gamma   90.00
#
_symmetry.space_group_name_H-M   'P 1'
#
loop_
_entity.id
_entity.type
_entity.pdbx_description
1 polymer ?
#
loop_
_entity_poly.entity_id
_entity_poly.type
_entity_poly.pdbx_seq_one_letter_code
_entity_poly.pdbx_strand_id
1 'polypeptide(L)'
;YDPNTDEEEDDDFEWNRYLSHVYHSRGFKVDREIVPKGYFQGLVPFDFDATFLPNVNPREYMDDMVKLALDQLNQHNGTNVTCDHIVRVVVKWSAGLKSYITFMARESP
;
A
#
# COMPACT_ATOMS: atom_id res chain seq x y z
N TYR A 1 -9.33 21.72 -33.22
CA TYR A 1 -9.22 21.71 -31.77
C TYR A 1 -9.89 20.44 -31.33
N ASP A 2 -9.10 19.43 -30.98
CA ASP A 2 -9.60 18.13 -30.53
C ASP A 2 -9.46 18.13 -29.01
N PRO A 3 -10.56 18.22 -28.24
CA PRO A 3 -10.50 18.29 -26.79
C PRO A 3 -9.93 17.01 -26.16
N ASN A 4 -9.83 15.90 -26.90
CA ASN A 4 -9.27 14.65 -26.38
C ASN A 4 -7.74 14.67 -26.28
N THR A 5 -7.06 15.53 -27.05
CA THR A 5 -5.58 15.61 -27.02
C THR A 5 -5.07 16.27 -25.73
N ASP A 6 -5.78 17.27 -25.23
CA ASP A 6 -5.41 17.98 -23.99
C ASP A 6 -5.62 17.08 -22.75
N GLU A 7 -6.63 16.20 -22.74
CA GLU A 7 -6.89 15.26 -21.64
C GLU A 7 -5.87 14.12 -21.58
N GLU A 8 -5.43 13.57 -22.72
CA GLU A 8 -4.41 12.51 -22.76
C GLU A 8 -3.02 13.01 -22.33
N GLU A 9 -2.63 14.25 -22.70
CA GLU A 9 -1.36 14.84 -22.28
C GLU A 9 -1.31 15.10 -20.76
N ASP A 10 -2.43 15.50 -20.16
CA ASP A 10 -2.55 15.70 -18.71
C ASP A 10 -2.50 14.36 -17.95
N ASP A 11 -3.17 13.31 -18.44
CA ASP A 11 -3.14 11.97 -17.84
C ASP A 11 -1.74 11.35 -17.85
N ASP A 12 -1.02 11.46 -18.97
CA ASP A 12 0.36 10.97 -19.09
C ASP A 12 1.31 11.76 -18.18
N PHE A 13 1.11 13.07 -18.05
CA PHE A 13 1.88 13.90 -17.13
C PHE A 13 1.63 13.50 -15.66
N GLU A 14 0.38 13.32 -15.25
CA GLU A 14 0.02 12.88 -13.89
C GLU A 14 0.60 11.49 -13.59
N TRP A 15 0.50 10.57 -14.53
CA TRP A 15 1.07 9.22 -14.40
C TRP A 15 2.59 9.23 -14.23
N ASN A 16 3.30 10.03 -15.04
CA ASN A 16 4.75 10.16 -14.93
C ASN A 16 5.20 10.82 -13.63
N ARG A 17 4.46 11.84 -13.16
CA ARG A 17 4.70 12.48 -11.86
C ARG A 17 4.52 11.47 -10.71
N TYR A 18 3.45 10.69 -10.74
CA TYR A 18 3.19 9.62 -9.78
C TYR A 18 4.31 8.57 -9.77
N LEU A 19 4.66 8.04 -10.95
CA LEU A 19 5.72 7.05 -11.08
C LEU A 19 7.05 7.58 -10.54
N SER A 20 7.43 8.80 -10.94
CA SER A 20 8.64 9.44 -10.44
C SER A 20 8.66 9.52 -8.92
N HIS A 21 7.55 9.95 -8.28
CA HIS A 21 7.46 10.02 -6.83
C HIS A 21 7.65 8.64 -6.16
N VAL A 22 6.96 7.62 -6.67
CA VAL A 22 7.06 6.24 -6.15
C VAL A 22 8.47 5.67 -6.35
N TYR A 23 9.10 5.89 -7.50
CA TYR A 23 10.45 5.39 -7.76
C TYR A 23 11.49 6.04 -6.85
N HIS A 24 11.45 7.38 -6.71
CA HIS A 24 12.37 8.09 -5.83
C HIS A 24 12.18 7.72 -4.36
N SER A 25 10.95 7.43 -3.95
CA SER A 25 10.66 6.96 -2.60
C SER A 25 10.88 5.46 -2.41
N ARG A 26 11.17 4.71 -3.48
CA ARG A 26 11.17 3.22 -3.47
C ARG A 26 9.85 2.64 -2.96
N GLY A 27 8.73 3.29 -3.27
CA GLY A 27 7.40 2.95 -2.75
C GLY A 27 7.21 3.24 -1.27
N PHE A 28 8.14 3.95 -0.62
CA PHE A 28 8.05 4.33 0.78
C PHE A 28 7.05 5.47 1.00
N LYS A 29 7.02 6.42 0.07
CA LYS A 29 6.10 7.56 0.06
C LYS A 29 5.15 7.41 -1.12
N VAL A 30 3.87 7.58 -0.83
CA VAL A 30 2.80 7.60 -1.80
C VAL A 30 1.89 8.73 -1.36
N ASP A 31 1.98 9.88 -2.01
CA ASP A 31 1.10 11.00 -1.69
C ASP A 31 -0.26 10.77 -2.35
N ARG A 32 -1.33 10.73 -1.55
CA ARG A 32 -2.70 10.41 -2.03
C ARG A 32 -3.18 11.37 -3.13
N GLU A 33 -2.70 12.60 -3.13
CA GLU A 33 -3.06 13.65 -4.09
C GLU A 33 -2.55 13.39 -5.51
N ILE A 34 -1.48 12.62 -5.65
CA ILE A 34 -0.87 12.30 -6.96
C ILE A 34 -1.18 10.88 -7.40
N VAL A 35 -1.98 10.12 -6.63
CA VAL A 35 -2.38 8.77 -7.02
C VAL A 35 -3.39 8.88 -8.18
N PRO A 36 -3.17 8.17 -9.30
CA PRO A 36 -4.11 8.15 -10.41
C PRO A 36 -5.50 7.71 -9.95
N LYS A 37 -6.54 8.36 -10.47
CA LYS A 37 -7.93 8.19 -9.97
C LYS A 37 -8.57 6.83 -10.33
N GLY A 38 -7.88 5.95 -11.07
CA GLY A 38 -8.38 4.64 -11.43
C GLY A 38 -8.26 3.59 -10.31
N TYR A 39 -9.34 2.85 -10.04
CA TYR A 39 -9.38 1.82 -8.99
C TYR A 39 -8.28 0.76 -9.08
N PHE A 40 -7.81 0.42 -10.29
CA PHE A 40 -6.74 -0.56 -10.53
C PHE A 40 -5.36 0.07 -10.77
N GLN A 41 -5.26 1.38 -10.64
CA GLN A 41 -4.04 2.13 -10.96
C GLN A 41 -3.28 2.49 -9.70
N GLY A 42 -1.97 2.22 -9.75
CA GLY A 42 -1.04 2.66 -8.71
C GLY A 42 -1.14 1.91 -7.38
N LEU A 43 -0.42 2.48 -6.43
CA LEU A 43 -0.32 2.14 -5.03
C LEU A 43 -1.08 3.24 -4.29
N VAL A 44 -1.93 2.85 -3.34
CA VAL A 44 -2.76 3.79 -2.58
C VAL A 44 -2.37 3.72 -1.11
N PRO A 45 -2.14 4.85 -0.43
CA PRO A 45 -1.98 4.86 1.01
C PRO A 45 -3.23 4.30 1.66
N PHE A 46 -3.05 3.36 2.58
CA PHE A 46 -4.17 2.80 3.30
C PHE A 46 -4.64 3.75 4.38
N ASP A 47 -5.95 3.96 4.45
CA ASP A 47 -6.61 4.77 5.45
C ASP A 47 -7.26 3.82 6.46
N PHE A 48 -6.74 3.78 7.68
CA PHE A 48 -7.19 2.86 8.73
C PHE A 48 -8.58 3.20 9.27
N ASP A 49 -9.01 4.45 9.09
CA ASP A 49 -10.30 4.95 9.59
C ASP A 49 -11.38 4.95 8.51
N ALA A 50 -11.01 4.68 7.26
CA ALA A 50 -11.94 4.60 6.13
C ALA A 50 -12.58 3.22 5.99
N THR A 51 -13.78 3.19 5.40
CA THR A 51 -14.42 1.94 4.98
C THR A 51 -13.53 1.21 3.97
N PHE A 52 -13.25 -0.06 4.23
CA PHE A 52 -12.34 -0.86 3.41
C PHE A 52 -13.02 -2.00 2.66
N LEU A 53 -13.38 -3.07 3.39
CA LEU A 53 -14.10 -4.22 2.87
C LEU A 53 -15.42 -4.38 3.65
N PRO A 54 -16.48 -4.92 3.03
CA PRO A 54 -17.75 -5.14 3.72
C PRO A 54 -17.55 -5.99 4.98
N ASN A 55 -18.02 -5.50 6.13
CA ASN A 55 -17.96 -6.17 7.44
C ASN A 55 -16.55 -6.47 7.96
N VAL A 56 -15.52 -5.74 7.48
CA VAL A 56 -14.13 -5.90 7.94
C VAL A 56 -13.69 -4.62 8.62
N ASN A 57 -13.18 -4.72 9.84
CA ASN A 57 -12.48 -3.63 10.50
C ASN A 57 -11.09 -3.45 9.81
N PRO A 58 -10.81 -2.30 9.18
CA PRO A 58 -9.57 -2.08 8.43
C PRO A 58 -8.31 -2.28 9.27
N ARG A 59 -8.35 -1.84 10.54
CA ARG A 59 -7.20 -1.90 11.44
C ARG A 59 -6.91 -3.32 11.88
N GLU A 60 -7.94 -4.02 12.36
CA GLU A 60 -7.82 -5.42 12.78
C GLU A 60 -7.35 -6.30 11.61
N TYR A 61 -7.88 -6.05 10.41
CA TYR A 61 -7.45 -6.75 9.21
C TYR A 61 -5.94 -6.61 8.95
N MET A 62 -5.41 -5.38 9.02
CA MET A 62 -3.98 -5.16 8.80
C MET A 62 -3.12 -5.75 9.92
N ASP A 63 -3.57 -5.67 11.18
CA ASP A 63 -2.89 -6.29 12.31
C ASP A 63 -2.83 -7.83 12.15
N ASP A 64 -3.91 -8.45 11.68
CA ASP A 64 -3.98 -9.90 11.45
C ASP A 64 -3.13 -10.34 10.26
N MET A 65 -3.08 -9.54 9.18
CA MET A 65 -2.19 -9.80 8.04
C MET A 65 -0.71 -9.74 8.43
N VAL A 66 -0.32 -8.82 9.33
CA VAL A 66 1.05 -8.76 9.85
C VAL A 66 1.37 -9.99 10.70
N LYS A 67 0.46 -10.38 11.60
CA LYS A 67 0.64 -11.61 12.40
C LYS A 67 0.83 -12.83 11.51
N LEU A 68 -0.04 -13.00 10.51
CA LEU A 68 0.04 -14.12 9.58
C LEU A 68 1.38 -14.14 8.81
N ALA A 69 1.84 -12.99 8.34
CA ALA A 69 3.12 -12.87 7.63
C ALA A 69 4.32 -13.18 8.55
N LEU A 70 4.29 -12.70 9.80
CA LEU A 70 5.32 -13.00 10.79
C LEU A 70 5.33 -14.46 11.22
N ASP A 71 4.17 -15.09 11.41
CA ASP A 71 4.07 -16.50 11.74
C ASP A 71 4.71 -17.36 10.63
N GLN A 72 4.42 -17.05 9.37
CA GLN A 72 5.04 -17.72 8.22
C GLN A 72 6.56 -17.50 8.17
N LEU A 73 7.00 -16.26 8.39
CA LEU A 73 8.42 -15.91 8.40
C LEU A 73 9.19 -16.64 9.51
N ASN A 74 8.63 -16.62 10.73
CA ASN A 74 9.21 -17.24 11.91
C ASN A 74 9.28 -18.76 11.78
N GLN A 75 8.23 -19.39 11.25
CA GLN A 75 8.23 -20.82 10.95
C GLN A 75 9.31 -21.19 9.92
N HIS A 76 9.48 -20.36 8.88
CA HIS A 76 10.46 -20.61 7.83
C HIS A 76 11.90 -20.39 8.29
N ASN A 77 12.16 -19.35 9.09
CA ASN A 77 13.51 -18.93 9.48
C ASN A 77 13.93 -19.42 10.87
N GLY A 78 13.01 -19.99 11.66
CA GLY A 78 13.26 -20.34 13.07
C GLY A 78 13.45 -19.13 13.99
N THR A 79 12.90 -17.97 13.61
CA THR A 79 13.00 -16.70 14.36
C THR A 79 11.81 -16.50 15.29
N ASN A 80 11.85 -15.47 16.14
CA ASN A 80 10.75 -15.11 17.07
C ASN A 80 10.27 -13.66 16.90
N VAL A 81 10.38 -13.12 15.68
CA VAL A 81 10.09 -11.73 15.38
C VAL A 81 8.61 -11.43 15.64
N THR A 82 8.36 -10.35 16.38
CA THR A 82 7.02 -9.85 16.71
C THR A 82 6.81 -8.45 16.14
N CYS A 83 5.55 -8.10 15.84
CA CYS A 83 5.18 -6.75 15.46
C CYS A 83 5.00 -5.89 16.70
N ASP A 84 5.65 -4.73 16.74
CA ASP A 84 5.40 -3.70 17.75
C ASP A 84 4.23 -2.81 17.34
N HIS A 85 4.34 -2.16 16.18
CA HIS A 85 3.26 -1.37 15.59
C HIS A 85 3.46 -1.20 14.09
N ILE A 86 2.34 -1.05 13.37
CA ILE A 86 2.33 -0.72 11.95
C ILE A 86 2.67 0.75 11.76
N VAL A 87 3.66 1.04 10.92
CA VAL A 87 4.11 2.39 10.57
C VAL A 87 3.31 2.93 9.38
N ARG A 88 3.10 2.09 8.37
CA ARG A 88 2.26 2.42 7.21
C ARG A 88 1.78 1.18 6.49
N VAL A 89 0.71 1.36 5.71
CA VAL A 89 0.26 0.37 4.73
C VAL A 89 0.01 1.06 3.40
N VAL A 90 0.40 0.40 2.33
CA VAL A 90 0.10 0.78 0.96
C VAL A 90 -0.58 -0.40 0.29
N VAL A 91 -1.70 -0.17 -0.39
CA VAL A 91 -2.47 -1.22 -1.06
C VAL A 91 -2.46 -1.05 -2.56
N LYS A 92 -2.59 -2.16 -3.28
CA LYS A 92 -2.81 -2.19 -4.72
C LYS A 92 -3.95 -3.15 -5.05
N TRP A 93 -4.97 -2.63 -5.71
CA TRP A 93 -6.00 -3.45 -6.33
C TRP A 93 -5.49 -3.99 -7.67
N SER A 94 -5.61 -5.31 -7.83
CA SER A 94 -5.23 -6.04 -9.05
C SER A 94 -6.25 -7.17 -9.24
N ALA A 95 -5.84 -8.37 -9.67
CA ALA A 95 -6.71 -9.56 -9.61
C ALA A 95 -7.19 -9.90 -8.18
N GLY A 96 -6.54 -9.32 -7.17
CA GLY A 96 -7.00 -9.23 -5.80
C GLY A 96 -6.35 -8.03 -5.11
N LEU A 97 -6.55 -7.93 -3.80
CA LEU A 97 -5.89 -6.95 -2.96
C LEU A 97 -4.46 -7.39 -2.63
N LYS A 98 -3.49 -6.53 -2.88
CA LYS A 98 -2.12 -6.69 -2.37
C LYS A 98 -1.81 -5.60 -1.36
N SER A 99 -1.39 -5.98 -0.17
CA SER A 99 -1.01 -5.04 0.91
C SER A 99 0.49 -5.08 1.14
N TYR A 100 1.13 -3.91 1.09
CA TYR A 100 2.53 -3.70 1.43
C TYR A 100 2.59 -3.02 2.79
N ILE A 101 2.88 -3.80 3.83
CA ILE A 101 2.82 -3.36 5.23
C ILE A 101 4.24 -3.10 5.73
N THR A 102 4.48 -1.91 6.25
CA THR A 102 5.73 -1.54 6.93
C THR A 102 5.45 -1.38 8.42
N PHE A 103 6.17 -2.10 9.26
CA PHE A 103 5.95 -2.12 10.70
C PHE A 103 7.29 -2.14 11.45
N MET A 104 7.28 -1.69 12.70
CA MET A 104 8.40 -1.85 13.60
C MET A 104 8.37 -3.27 14.18
N ALA A 105 9.50 -3.96 14.08
CA ALA A 105 9.66 -5.34 14.55
C ALA A 105 10.49 -5.38 15.84
N ARG A 106 10.19 -6.35 16.70
CA ARG A 106 10.98 -6.68 17.88
C ARG A 106 11.34 -8.15 17.88
N GLU A 107 12.56 -8.47 18.25
CA GLU A 107 13.06 -9.83 18.39
C GLU A 107 13.58 -10.00 19.81
N SER A 108 13.26 -11.13 20.45
CA SER A 108 13.77 -11.43 21.79
C SER A 108 15.06 -12.26 21.67
N PRO A 109 16.11 -11.95 22.45
CA PRO A 109 17.36 -12.73 22.47
C PRO A 109 17.16 -14.21 22.81
#